data_AF-A0A1C3NVW9-F1
#
_entry.id   AF-A0A1C3NVW9-F1
#
_cell.length_a   1.000
_cell.length_b   1.000
_cell.length_c   1.000
_cell.angle_alpha   90.00
_cell.angle_beta   90.00
_cell.angle_gamma   90.00
#
_symmetry.space_group_name_H-M   'P 1'
#
loop_
_entity.id
_entity.type
_entity.pdbx_description
1 polymer ?
#
loop_
_entity_poly.entity_id
_entity_poly.type
_entity_poly.pdbx_seq_one_letter_code
_entity_poly.pdbx_strand_id
1 'polypeptide(L)'
;MHQNHLIRVRPTKGLIPDYLGYLWNSPLVERQLQEVASSTSGLYTLSTAKLKQVKIPLPPRKTQEAIVSYLAEVDVAYERLRIQIDGLQVRLRHLRKAILAEAFAGRLVEQDPGDEPASVLLERIQAERAAAGASVPRGTSVPRGGGRGKKPSGQDAAL
;
A
#
# COMPACT_ATOMS: atom_id res chain seq x y z
N MET A 1 19.85 -6.60 -7.51
CA MET A 1 20.62 -6.02 -6.39
C MET A 1 20.45 -4.50 -6.45
N HIS A 2 19.53 -3.93 -5.69
CA HIS A 2 19.37 -2.46 -5.66
C HIS A 2 20.44 -1.91 -4.70
N GLN A 3 21.39 -1.12 -5.22
CA GLN A 3 22.33 -0.39 -4.37
C GLN A 3 21.57 0.72 -3.64
N ASN A 4 21.47 0.62 -2.31
CA ASN A 4 21.03 1.73 -1.47
C ASN A 4 22.21 2.69 -1.29
N HIS A 5 22.23 3.79 -2.04
CA HIS A 5 23.19 4.86 -1.83
C HIS A 5 22.70 5.80 -0.71
N LEU A 6 23.24 5.64 0.49
CA LEU A 6 23.00 6.57 1.59
C LEU A 6 24.02 7.71 1.55
N ILE A 7 23.56 8.96 1.49
CA ILE A 7 24.42 10.14 1.55
C ILE A 7 24.07 10.93 2.82
N ARG A 8 25.06 11.15 3.68
CA ARG A 8 24.91 11.98 4.88
C ARG A 8 25.24 13.44 4.54
N VAL A 9 24.28 14.33 4.74
CA VAL A 9 24.48 15.79 4.62
C VAL A 9 24.67 16.38 6.02
N ARG A 10 25.68 17.23 6.20
CA ARG A 10 25.91 17.98 7.43
C ARG A 10 25.66 19.47 7.14
N PRO A 11 24.62 20.08 7.73
CA PRO A 11 24.34 21.51 7.57
C PRO A 11 25.50 22.38 8.10
N THR A 12 25.70 23.55 7.49
CA THR A 12 26.65 24.57 7.97
C THR A 12 26.07 25.35 9.15
N LYS A 13 26.92 26.09 9.89
CA LYS A 13 26.49 27.00 10.96
C LYS A 13 25.60 28.09 10.37
N GLY A 14 24.28 27.93 10.46
CA GLY A 14 23.30 28.86 9.87
C GLY A 14 22.05 28.18 9.33
N LEU A 15 22.09 26.86 9.15
CA LEU A 15 20.98 26.07 8.64
C LEU A 15 20.51 25.08 9.71
N ILE A 16 19.22 25.13 10.05
CA ILE A 16 18.62 24.21 11.01
C ILE A 16 18.44 22.85 10.33
N PRO A 17 18.88 21.73 10.95
CA PRO A 17 18.75 20.40 10.35
C PRO A 17 17.31 20.02 9.97
N ASP A 18 16.34 20.31 10.82
CA ASP A 18 14.94 19.98 10.57
C ASP A 18 14.35 20.82 9.42
N TYR A 19 14.71 22.10 9.36
CA TYR A 19 14.37 22.97 8.22
C TYR A 19 14.91 22.38 6.91
N LEU A 20 16.15 21.87 6.94
CA LEU A 20 16.75 21.20 5.78
C LEU A 20 15.97 19.94 5.39
N GLY A 21 15.55 19.15 6.38
CA GLY A 21 14.73 17.96 6.18
C GLY A 21 13.42 18.27 5.46
N TYR A 22 12.68 19.29 5.93
CA TYR A 22 11.46 19.73 5.26
C TYR A 22 11.73 20.27 3.85
N LEU A 23 12.79 21.05 3.68
CA LEU A 23 13.14 21.65 2.40
C LEU A 23 13.51 20.59 1.35
N TRP A 24 14.21 19.53 1.73
CA TRP A 24 14.60 18.44 0.83
C TRP A 24 13.39 17.67 0.29
N ASN A 25 12.31 17.61 1.06
CA ASN A 25 11.05 16.99 0.66
C ASN A 25 10.07 17.99 0.01
N SER A 26 10.52 19.20 -0.27
CA SER A 26 9.70 20.22 -0.92
C SER A 26 9.67 20.06 -2.45
N PRO A 27 8.57 20.47 -3.11
CA PRO A 27 8.49 20.46 -4.58
C PRO A 27 9.56 21.33 -5.28
N LEU A 28 10.17 22.27 -4.56
CA LEU A 28 11.25 23.12 -5.09
C LEU A 28 12.56 22.33 -5.25
N VAL A 29 12.90 21.51 -4.25
CA VAL A 29 14.09 20.66 -4.32
C VAL A 29 13.82 19.47 -5.23
N GLU A 30 12.64 18.87 -5.17
CA GLU A 30 12.27 17.75 -6.04
C GLU A 30 12.42 18.08 -7.52
N ARG A 31 11.93 19.23 -7.97
CA ARG A 31 12.07 19.68 -9.37
C ARG A 31 13.54 19.84 -9.79
N GLN A 32 14.35 20.49 -8.95
CA GLN A 32 15.78 20.63 -9.21
C GLN A 32 16.48 19.26 -9.28
N LEU A 33 16.10 18.33 -8.39
CA LEU A 33 16.66 16.99 -8.41
C LEU A 33 16.24 16.22 -9.66
N GLN A 34 15.00 16.35 -10.14
CA GLN A 34 14.55 15.72 -11.38
C GLN A 34 15.33 16.26 -12.60
N GLU A 35 15.55 17.57 -12.68
CA GLU A 35 16.35 18.21 -13.74
C GLU A 35 17.82 17.74 -13.74
N VAL A 36 18.43 17.61 -12.56
CA VAL A 36 19.84 17.25 -12.42
C VAL A 36 20.05 15.71 -12.47
N ALA A 37 19.02 14.94 -12.13
CA ALA A 37 19.09 13.47 -12.10
C ALA A 37 18.83 12.80 -13.45
N SER A 38 18.30 13.49 -14.46
CA SER A 38 18.12 12.92 -15.80
C SER A 38 19.46 12.44 -16.35
N SER A 39 19.63 11.11 -16.44
CA SER A 39 20.73 10.49 -17.17
C SER A 39 20.20 9.87 -18.45
N THR A 40 21.01 9.91 -19.50
CA THR A 40 20.74 9.27 -20.79
C THR A 40 20.58 7.74 -20.68
N SER A 41 20.93 7.15 -19.53
CA SER A 41 20.87 5.70 -19.25
C SER A 41 19.64 5.26 -18.46
N GLY A 42 18.71 6.15 -18.11
CA GLY A 42 17.52 5.83 -17.32
C GLY A 42 17.82 5.50 -15.84
N LEU A 43 19.05 5.73 -15.39
CA LEU A 43 19.50 5.43 -14.04
C LEU A 43 19.55 6.73 -13.21
N TYR A 44 18.53 6.94 -12.38
CA TYR A 44 18.45 8.09 -11.46
C TYR A 44 19.44 7.92 -10.30
N THR A 45 20.72 8.14 -10.57
CA THR A 45 21.78 8.14 -9.56
C THR A 45 22.08 9.56 -9.13
N LEU A 46 21.86 9.83 -7.84
CA LEU A 46 22.12 11.12 -7.24
C LEU A 46 23.53 11.12 -6.64
N SER A 47 24.49 11.70 -7.36
CA SER A 47 25.87 11.83 -6.86
C SER A 47 26.01 13.01 -5.90
N THR A 48 27.06 12.99 -5.09
CA THR A 48 27.41 14.12 -4.20
C THR A 48 27.70 15.41 -4.97
N ALA A 49 28.18 15.31 -6.22
CA ALA A 49 28.40 16.46 -7.08
C ALA A 49 27.08 17.11 -7.51
N LYS A 50 26.08 16.30 -7.88
CA LYS A 50 24.73 16.77 -8.23
C LYS A 50 24.05 17.44 -7.03
N LEU A 51 24.18 16.87 -5.84
CA LEU A 51 23.65 17.45 -4.60
C LEU A 51 24.20 18.85 -4.30
N LYS A 52 25.47 19.11 -4.61
CA LYS A 52 26.09 20.44 -4.40
C LYS A 52 25.55 21.53 -5.33
N GLN A 53 24.91 21.16 -6.43
CA GLN A 53 24.36 22.10 -7.41
C GLN A 53 22.95 22.58 -7.05
N VAL A 54 22.25 21.85 -6.17
CA VAL A 54 20.90 22.19 -5.73
C VAL A 54 20.95 23.52 -4.97
N LYS A 55 20.17 24.49 -5.46
CA LYS A 55 20.02 25.80 -4.82
C LYS A 55 18.89 25.72 -3.81
N ILE A 56 19.17 26.10 -2.58
CA ILE A 56 18.21 26.09 -1.49
C ILE A 56 18.02 27.51 -0.92
N PRO A 57 16.78 27.91 -0.56
CA PRO A 57 16.56 29.14 0.21
C PRO A 57 17.22 29.04 1.58
N LEU A 58 17.87 30.13 2.00
CA LEU A 58 18.48 30.26 3.33
C LEU A 58 17.94 31.52 4.03
N PRO A 59 16.72 31.47 4.58
CA PRO A 59 16.14 32.61 5.29
C PRO A 59 16.82 32.82 6.66
N PRO A 60 16.59 33.97 7.34
CA PRO A 60 17.09 34.21 8.68
C PRO A 60 16.68 33.12 9.67
N ARG A 61 17.50 32.89 10.69
CA ARG A 61 17.32 31.79 11.65
C ARG A 61 15.93 31.77 12.29
N LYS A 62 15.40 32.92 12.70
CA LYS A 62 14.05 33.03 13.26
C LYS A 62 12.96 32.53 12.31
N THR A 63 13.12 32.79 11.01
CA THR A 63 12.18 32.32 9.99
C THR A 63 12.29 30.80 9.80
N GLN A 64 13.50 30.25 9.82
CA GLN A 64 13.70 28.79 9.79
C GLN A 64 13.01 28.13 10.99
N GLU A 65 13.18 28.68 12.20
CA GLU A 65 12.54 28.18 13.44
C GLU A 65 11.02 28.23 13.35
N ALA A 66 10.45 29.34 12.84
CA ALA A 66 9.01 29.47 12.65
C ALA A 66 8.45 28.45 11.65
N ILE A 67 9.14 28.23 10.52
CA ILE A 67 8.76 27.22 9.52
C ILE A 67 8.78 25.82 10.13
N VAL A 68 9.86 25.48 10.85
CA VAL A 68 10.00 24.17 11.51
C VAL A 68 8.89 23.96 12.53
N SER A 69 8.60 24.95 13.37
CA SER A 69 7.52 24.85 14.37
C SER A 69 6.17 24.56 13.71
N TYR A 70 5.83 25.33 12.67
CA TYR A 70 4.58 25.15 11.95
C TYR A 70 4.47 23.76 11.30
N LEU A 71 5.52 23.32 10.59
CA LEU A 71 5.51 22.02 9.93
C LEU A 71 5.49 20.86 10.93
N ALA A 72 6.19 20.98 12.06
CA ALA A 72 6.15 19.97 13.12
C ALA A 72 4.75 19.83 13.73
N GLU A 73 4.01 20.93 13.91
CA GLU A 73 2.61 20.89 14.35
C GLU A 73 1.71 20.19 13.32
N VAL A 74 1.92 20.47 12.03
CA VAL A 74 1.19 19.82 10.94
C VAL A 74 1.48 18.31 10.90
N ASP A 75 2.74 17.90 11.08
CA ASP A 75 3.12 16.49 11.12
C ASP A 75 2.43 15.74 12.28
N VAL A 76 2.39 16.36 13.47
CA VAL A 76 1.69 15.78 14.62
C VAL A 76 0.19 15.63 14.35
N ALA A 77 -0.43 16.64 13.73
CA ALA A 77 -1.85 16.57 13.36
C ALA A 77 -2.11 15.49 12.29
N TYR A 78 -1.21 15.37 11.31
CA TYR A 78 -1.27 14.35 10.26
C TYR A 78 -1.19 12.94 10.83
N GLU A 79 -0.20 12.65 11.68
CA GLU A 79 -0.05 11.33 12.28
C GLU A 79 -1.23 10.96 13.18
N ARG A 80 -1.80 11.93 13.90
CA ARG A 80 -3.04 11.71 14.66
C ARG A 80 -4.19 11.26 13.75
N LEU A 81 -4.41 11.97 12.64
CA LEU A 81 -5.49 11.64 11.70
C LEU A 81 -5.26 10.29 11.04
N ARG A 82 -4.01 9.99 10.66
CA ARG A 82 -3.62 8.70 10.08
C ARG A 82 -3.94 7.54 11.02
N ILE A 83 -3.54 7.63 12.28
CA ILE A 83 -3.85 6.61 13.31
C ILE A 83 -5.37 6.44 13.48
N GLN A 84 -6.14 7.54 13.47
CA GLN A 84 -7.60 7.48 13.56
C GLN A 84 -8.22 6.74 12.37
N ILE A 85 -7.75 7.02 11.15
CA ILE A 85 -8.21 6.34 9.92
C ILE A 85 -7.91 4.84 10.00
N ASP A 86 -6.69 4.46 10.37
CA ASP A 86 -6.31 3.05 10.51
C ASP A 86 -7.18 2.32 11.55
N GLY A 87 -7.44 2.97 12.69
CA GLY A 87 -8.34 2.46 13.72
C GLY A 87 -9.80 2.32 13.27
N LEU A 88 -10.30 3.25 12.45
CA LEU A 88 -11.65 3.17 11.86
C LEU A 88 -11.74 2.01 10.86
N GLN A 89 -10.73 1.81 10.02
CA GLN A 89 -10.71 0.70 9.07
C GLN A 89 -10.73 -0.67 9.78
N VAL A 90 -9.99 -0.81 10.89
CA VAL A 90 -10.05 -2.02 11.73
C VAL A 90 -11.46 -2.23 12.26
N ARG A 91 -12.08 -1.22 12.88
CA ARG A 91 -13.44 -1.32 13.43
C ARG A 91 -14.48 -1.66 12.37
N LEU A 92 -14.39 -1.07 11.18
CA LEU A 92 -15.29 -1.35 10.07
C LEU A 92 -15.20 -2.82 9.64
N ARG A 93 -14.00 -3.41 9.57
CA ARG A 93 -13.83 -4.84 9.25
C ARG A 93 -14.46 -5.73 10.31
N HIS A 94 -14.28 -5.43 11.59
CA HIS A 94 -14.90 -6.18 12.68
C HIS A 94 -16.41 -6.07 12.66
N LEU A 95 -16.96 -4.86 12.49
CA LEU A 95 -18.40 -4.63 12.39
C LEU A 95 -19.00 -5.39 11.22
N ARG A 96 -18.37 -5.32 10.03
CA ARG A 96 -18.81 -6.08 8.86
C ARG A 96 -18.85 -7.58 9.14
N LYS A 97 -17.81 -8.13 9.78
CA LYS A 97 -17.77 -9.55 10.14
C LYS A 97 -18.88 -9.91 11.13
N ALA A 98 -19.11 -9.07 12.14
CA ALA A 98 -20.17 -9.28 13.13
C ALA A 98 -21.55 -9.27 12.48
N ILE A 99 -21.86 -8.25 11.67
CA ILE A 99 -23.14 -8.16 10.95
C ILE A 99 -23.36 -9.37 10.06
N LEU A 100 -22.35 -9.81 9.29
CA LEU A 100 -22.48 -11.01 8.46
C LEU A 100 -22.71 -12.26 9.31
N ALA A 101 -22.03 -12.40 10.46
CA ALA A 101 -22.25 -13.53 11.36
C ALA A 101 -23.67 -13.56 11.93
N GLU A 102 -24.19 -12.40 12.35
CA GLU A 102 -25.58 -12.27 12.83
C GLU A 102 -26.59 -12.52 11.69
N ALA A 103 -26.31 -12.05 10.47
CA ALA A 103 -27.14 -12.26 9.30
C ALA A 103 -27.26 -13.75 8.96
N PHE A 104 -26.12 -14.46 8.85
CA PHE A 104 -26.11 -15.88 8.53
C PHE A 104 -26.68 -16.76 9.65
N ALA A 105 -26.66 -16.27 10.89
CA ALA A 105 -27.31 -16.95 12.00
C ALA A 105 -28.82 -16.63 12.13
N GLY A 106 -29.37 -15.80 11.24
CA GLY A 106 -30.78 -15.41 11.26
C GLY A 106 -31.16 -14.43 12.38
N ARG A 107 -30.19 -13.85 13.10
CA ARG A 107 -30.48 -13.02 14.30
C ARG A 107 -30.70 -11.54 14.01
N LEU A 108 -30.64 -11.12 12.75
CA LEU A 108 -30.84 -9.72 12.35
C LEU A 108 -32.31 -9.32 12.16
N VAL A 109 -33.23 -10.28 12.17
CA VAL A 109 -34.69 -10.06 11.99
C VAL A 109 -35.44 -10.93 12.99
N GLU A 110 -36.62 -10.48 13.44
CA GLU A 110 -37.52 -11.29 14.25
C GLU A 110 -37.80 -12.64 13.57
N GLN A 111 -37.67 -13.72 14.34
CA GLN A 111 -37.87 -15.08 13.85
C GLN A 111 -39.33 -15.48 14.06
N ASP A 112 -40.01 -15.98 13.02
CA ASP A 112 -41.36 -16.52 13.15
C ASP A 112 -41.28 -17.94 13.77
N PRO A 113 -41.92 -18.20 14.92
CA PRO A 113 -41.97 -19.55 15.51
C PRO A 113 -42.63 -20.61 14.61
N GLY A 114 -43.40 -20.19 13.59
CA GLY A 114 -44.00 -21.05 12.58
C GLY A 114 -43.09 -21.40 11.42
N ASP A 115 -41.88 -20.83 11.32
CA ASP A 115 -40.96 -21.11 10.23
C ASP A 115 -40.50 -22.58 10.24
N GLU A 116 -40.46 -23.19 9.04
CA GLU A 116 -39.93 -24.53 8.88
C GLU A 116 -38.42 -24.56 9.23
N PRO A 117 -37.93 -25.54 10.02
CA PRO A 117 -36.51 -25.63 10.30
C PRO A 117 -35.70 -25.83 9.02
N ALA A 118 -34.60 -25.09 8.88
CA ALA A 118 -33.75 -25.16 7.69
C ALA A 118 -33.25 -26.59 7.37
N SER A 119 -33.16 -27.48 8.37
CA SER A 119 -32.83 -28.89 8.18
C SER A 119 -33.82 -29.61 7.27
N VAL A 120 -35.12 -29.35 7.42
CA VAL A 120 -36.19 -29.97 6.63
C VAL A 120 -36.09 -29.52 5.17
N LEU A 121 -35.86 -28.23 4.94
CA LEU A 121 -35.64 -27.69 3.60
C LEU A 121 -34.38 -28.28 2.94
N LEU A 122 -33.29 -28.44 3.71
CA LEU A 122 -32.04 -29.04 3.21
C LEU A 122 -32.21 -30.51 2.83
N GLU A 123 -32.94 -31.29 3.63
CA GLU A 123 -33.28 -32.68 3.31
C GLU A 123 -34.07 -32.79 2.01
N ARG A 124 -35.07 -31.91 1.81
CA ARG A 124 -35.85 -31.83 0.55
C ARG A 124 -34.97 -31.48 -0.64
N ILE A 125 -34.11 -30.47 -0.52
CA ILE A 125 -33.17 -30.08 -1.59
C ILE A 125 -32.18 -31.21 -1.90
N GLN A 126 -31.69 -31.94 -0.89
CA GLN A 126 -30.78 -33.08 -1.11
C GLN A 126 -31.47 -34.24 -1.81
N ALA A 127 -32.70 -34.58 -1.41
CA ALA A 127 -33.51 -35.60 -2.06
C ALA A 127 -33.81 -35.24 -3.53
N GLU A 128 -34.21 -33.99 -3.79
CA GLU A 128 -34.44 -33.49 -5.15
C GLU A 128 -33.16 -33.51 -6.00
N ARG A 129 -32.01 -33.11 -5.44
CA ARG A 129 -30.71 -33.17 -6.16
C ARG A 129 -30.23 -34.59 -6.42
N ALA A 130 -30.48 -35.52 -5.50
CA ALA A 130 -30.18 -36.93 -5.69
C ALA A 130 -31.08 -37.55 -6.78
N ALA A 131 -32.37 -37.20 -6.78
CA ALA A 131 -33.32 -37.62 -7.80
C ALA A 131 -33.02 -36.98 -9.18
N ALA A 132 -32.51 -35.75 -9.22
CA ALA A 132 -32.17 -35.04 -10.44
C ALA A 132 -30.85 -35.48 -11.10
N GLY A 133 -30.08 -36.40 -10.50
CA GLY A 133 -28.84 -36.93 -11.08
C GLY A 133 -27.75 -35.87 -11.27
N ALA A 134 -26.80 -35.79 -10.33
CA ALA A 134 -25.72 -34.79 -10.30
C ALA A 134 -25.08 -34.44 -11.66
N SER A 135 -25.29 -33.20 -12.13
CA SER A 135 -24.42 -32.55 -13.12
C SER A 135 -24.35 -31.04 -12.91
N VAL A 136 -23.70 -30.61 -11.82
CA VAL A 136 -23.03 -29.30 -11.81
C VAL A 136 -21.54 -29.60 -11.97
N PRO A 137 -20.86 -29.10 -13.02
CA PRO A 137 -19.43 -29.32 -13.17
C PRO A 137 -18.72 -28.66 -11.99
N ARG A 138 -17.90 -29.43 -11.26
CA ARG A 138 -16.93 -28.84 -10.33
C ARG A 138 -16.07 -27.88 -11.14
N GLY A 139 -16.09 -26.61 -10.74
CA GLY A 139 -15.20 -25.59 -11.27
C GLY A 139 -13.77 -26.13 -11.36
N THR A 140 -13.18 -25.93 -12.53
CA THR A 140 -11.83 -26.29 -12.91
C THR A 140 -10.84 -26.01 -11.77
N SER A 141 -10.10 -27.04 -11.38
CA SER A 141 -8.86 -26.88 -10.64
C SER A 141 -7.96 -25.92 -11.41
N VAL A 142 -7.68 -24.75 -10.84
CA VAL A 142 -6.63 -23.86 -11.36
C VAL A 142 -5.32 -24.66 -11.32
N PRO A 143 -4.58 -24.79 -12.43
CA PRO A 143 -3.32 -25.50 -12.41
C PRO A 143 -2.35 -24.74 -11.51
N ARG A 144 -1.86 -25.44 -10.49
CA ARG A 144 -0.78 -24.97 -9.63
C ARG A 144 0.49 -24.95 -10.50
N GLY A 145 0.86 -23.77 -10.99
CA GLY A 145 2.06 -23.54 -11.79
C GLY A 145 3.33 -23.94 -11.03
N GLY A 146 3.72 -25.20 -11.18
CA GLY A 146 5.00 -25.73 -10.73
C GLY A 146 6.10 -25.42 -11.75
N GLY A 147 6.67 -24.23 -11.67
CA GLY A 147 7.85 -23.85 -12.46
C GLY A 147 9.13 -24.43 -11.88
N ARG A 148 9.49 -25.67 -12.26
CA ARG A 148 10.85 -26.26 -12.26
C ARG A 148 10.82 -27.34 -13.34
N GLY A 149 11.59 -27.37 -14.42
CA GLY A 149 12.69 -26.58 -14.93
C GLY A 149 13.47 -27.51 -15.86
N LYS A 150 13.92 -27.06 -17.03
CA LYS A 150 15.18 -27.47 -17.69
C LYS A 150 15.37 -26.76 -19.03
N LYS A 151 16.56 -26.16 -19.18
CA LYS A 151 17.20 -25.86 -20.48
C LYS A 151 17.41 -27.16 -21.28
N PRO A 152 17.41 -27.07 -22.62
CA PRO A 152 18.68 -27.09 -23.39
C PRO A 152 18.69 -25.95 -24.44
N SER A 153 19.71 -25.10 -24.54
CA SER A 153 20.98 -25.27 -25.28
C SER A 153 20.84 -25.68 -26.75
N GLY A 154 21.18 -24.76 -27.67
CA GLY A 154 21.85 -25.10 -28.93
C GLY A 154 21.16 -24.71 -30.24
N GLN A 155 21.60 -23.56 -30.78
CA GLN A 155 21.98 -23.32 -32.18
C GLN A 155 20.95 -23.18 -33.33
N ASP A 156 21.21 -22.09 -34.08
CA ASP A 156 21.06 -21.84 -35.52
C ASP A 156 19.66 -21.67 -36.14
N ALA A 157 19.37 -20.45 -36.61
CA ALA A 157 19.48 -20.10 -38.03
C ALA A 157 18.85 -18.73 -38.34
N ALA A 158 19.58 -17.97 -39.15
CA ALA A 158 19.24 -16.67 -39.76
C ALA A 158 17.84 -16.57 -40.38
N LEU A 159 17.17 -15.43 -40.18
CA LEU A 159 17.06 -14.30 -41.12
C LEU A 159 16.31 -13.13 -40.44
#